data_AF-A0A7L9A9K3-F1
#
_entry.id   AF-A0A7L9A9K3-F1
#
_cell.length_a   1.000
_cell.length_b   1.000
_cell.length_c   1.000
_cell.angle_alpha   90.00
_cell.angle_beta   90.00
_cell.angle_gamma   90.00
#
_symmetry.space_group_name_H-M   'P 1'
#
loop_
_entity.id
_entity.type
_entity.pdbx_description
1 polymer ?
#
loop_
_entity_poly.entity_id
_entity_poly.type
_entity_poly.pdbx_seq_one_letter_code
_entity_poly.pdbx_strand_id
1 'polypeptide(L)' 'NLVHCADLSNSTKPLPLYKHWVALLMEEFFQQGDREREQGMDISPMCDRHNATIEKSQVGFIDYIVHP' A
#
# COMPACT_ATOMS: atom_id res chain seq x y z
N ASN A 1 13.81 -17.24 -0.25
CA ASN A 1 12.50 -17.03 -0.88
C ASN A 1 11.29 -17.33 0.02
N LEU A 2 11.37 -18.14 1.08
CA LEU A 2 10.23 -18.37 1.99
C LEU A 2 9.78 -17.11 2.76
N VAL A 3 10.73 -16.31 3.26
CA VAL A 3 10.44 -15.08 4.02
C VAL A 3 9.82 -14.01 3.15
N HIS A 4 10.26 -13.88 1.89
CA HIS A 4 9.69 -12.95 0.92
C HIS A 4 8.23 -13.30 0.56
N CYS A 5 7.92 -14.59 0.37
CA CYS A 5 6.53 -15.03 0.17
C CYS A 5 5.66 -14.85 1.42
N ALA A 6 6.24 -14.95 2.63
CA ALA A 6 5.51 -14.70 3.87
C ALA A 6 5.16 -13.21 4.02
N ASP A 7 6.06 -12.32 3.64
CA ASP A 7 5.87 -10.86 3.69
C ASP A 7 4.76 -10.39 2.74
N LEU A 8 4.61 -11.04 1.58
CA LEU A 8 3.56 -10.78 0.60
C LEU A 8 2.26 -11.59 0.82
N SER A 9 2.17 -12.39 1.88
CA SER A 9 1.03 -13.31 2.10
C SER A 9 -0.26 -12.63 2.58
N ASN A 10 -0.26 -11.31 2.80
CA ASN A 10 -1.43 -10.60 3.29
C ASN A 10 -2.64 -10.74 2.34
N SER A 11 -2.38 -10.82 1.04
CA SER A 11 -3.38 -11.00 -0.02
C SER A 11 -4.03 -12.38 -0.04
N THR A 12 -3.48 -13.37 0.68
CA THR A 12 -3.99 -14.75 0.72
C THR A 12 -4.73 -15.09 2.01
N LYS A 13 -4.83 -14.14 2.94
CA LYS A 13 -5.59 -14.29 4.18
C LYS A 13 -7.09 -14.09 3.97
N PRO A 14 -7.95 -14.62 4.86
CA PRO A 14 -9.38 -14.32 4.84
C PRO A 14 -9.62 -12.81 4.74
N LEU A 15 -10.59 -12.42 3.91
CA LEU A 15 -10.85 -11.03 3.52
C LEU A 15 -10.88 -10.01 4.67
N PRO A 16 -11.42 -10.30 5.87
CA PRO A 16 -11.38 -9.36 6.99
C PRO A 16 -9.96 -9.02 7.46
N LEU A 17 -9.07 -10.02 7.47
CA LEU A 17 -7.68 -9.85 7.88
C LEU A 17 -6.87 -9.10 6.82
N TYR A 18 -7.08 -9.43 5.54
CA TYR A 18 -6.46 -8.71 4.43
C TYR A 18 -6.83 -7.22 4.44
N LYS A 19 -8.12 -6.90 4.62
CA LYS A 19 -8.60 -5.51 4.72
C LYS A 19 -7.94 -4.73 5.87
N HIS A 20 -7.74 -5.39 7.01
CA HIS A 20 -7.06 -4.76 8.15
C HIS A 20 -5.62 -4.37 7.81
N TRP A 21 -4.85 -5.29 7.23
CA TRP A 21 -3.47 -5.03 6.84
C TRP A 21 -3.35 -3.97 5.75
N VAL A 22 -4.24 -4.00 4.75
CA VAL A 22 -4.28 -2.96 3.71
C VAL A 22 -4.57 -1.59 4.31
N ALA A 23 -5.50 -1.50 5.26
CA ALA A 23 -5.80 -0.23 5.92
C ALA A 23 -4.57 0.34 6.65
N LEU A 24 -3.82 -0.51 7.37
CA LEU A 24 -2.58 -0.09 8.05
C LEU A 24 -1.49 0.34 7.06
N LEU A 25 -1.31 -0.41 5.97
CA LEU A 25 -0.32 -0.08 4.94
C LEU A 25 -0.64 1.25 4.24
N MET A 26 -1.92 1.46 3.87
CA MET A 26 -2.35 2.71 3.24
C MET A 26 -2.20 3.90 4.18
N GLU A 27 -2.48 3.71 5.47
CA GLU A 27 -2.25 4.75 6.48
C GLU A 27 -0.77 5.14 6.58
N GLU A 28 0.15 4.17 6.53
CA GLU A 28 1.59 4.44 6.50
C GLU A 28 2.00 5.23 5.26
N PHE A 29 1.51 4.83 4.07
CA PHE A 29 1.78 5.53 2.82
C PHE A 29 1.27 6.97 2.86
N PHE A 30 0.08 7.19 3.42
CA PHE A 30 -0.48 8.52 3.52
C PHE A 30 0.30 9.40 4.52
N GLN A 31 0.78 8.83 5.62
CA GLN A 31 1.65 9.56 6.55
C GLN A 31 2.98 9.94 5.89
N GLN A 32 3.53 9.10 5.02
CA GLN A 32 4.70 9.47 4.22
C GLN A 32 4.38 10.63 3.27
N GLY A 33 3.28 10.54 2.51
CA GLY A 33 2.88 11.59 1.56
C GLY A 33 2.58 12.94 2.21
N ASP A 34 2.04 12.93 3.44
CA ASP A 34 1.85 14.16 4.21
C ASP A 34 3.18 14.81 4.59
N ARG A 35 4.19 14.03 4.99
CA ARG A 35 5.54 14.56 5.28
C ARG A 35 6.23 15.08 4.02
N GLU A 36 6.10 14.37 2.91
CA GLU A 36 6.63 14.82 1.62
C GLU A 36 6.01 16.17 1.21
N ARG A 37 4.69 16.31 1.39
CA ARG A 37 3.96 17.56 1.14
C ARG A 37 4.43 18.69 2.05
N GLU A 38 4.58 18.42 3.36
CA GLU A 38 5.07 19.41 4.33
C GLU A 38 6.49 19.90 4.01
N GLN A 39 7.32 19.01 3.45
CA GLN A 39 8.69 19.32 3.04
C GLN A 39 8.78 19.95 1.64
N GLY A 40 7.65 20.10 0.94
CA GLY A 40 7.62 20.64 -0.43
C GLY A 40 8.24 19.69 -1.47
N MET A 41 8.28 18.39 -1.18
CA MET A 41 8.75 17.35 -2.08
C MET A 41 7.62 16.85 -2.99
N ASP A 42 7.99 16.24 -4.12
CA ASP A 42 7.05 15.47 -4.93
C ASP A 42 6.55 14.27 -4.12
N ILE A 43 5.22 14.08 -4.07
CA ILE A 43 4.62 12.99 -3.31
C ILE A 43 4.87 11.66 -4.03
N SER A 44 5.36 10.67 -3.30
CA SER A 44 5.62 9.33 -3.78
C SER A 44 4.34 8.68 -4.33
N PRO A 45 4.44 7.82 -5.36
CA PRO A 45 3.29 7.08 -5.86
C PRO A 45 2.54 6.39 -4.72
N MET A 46 1.21 6.40 -4.77
CA MET A 46 0.31 5.79 -3.77
C MET A 46 0.24 6.48 -2.40
N CYS A 47 1.10 7.47 -2.14
CA CYS A 47 1.19 8.15 -0.86
C CYS A 47 0.26 9.38 -0.75
N ASP A 48 -0.38 9.81 -1.85
CA ASP A 48 -1.29 10.95 -1.83
C ASP A 48 -2.73 10.54 -1.48
N ARG A 49 -3.14 10.75 -0.22
CA ARG A 49 -4.52 10.50 0.25
C ARG A 49 -5.61 11.30 -0.47
N HIS A 50 -5.26 12.36 -1.20
CA HIS A 50 -6.22 13.20 -1.91
C HIS A 50 -6.39 12.82 -3.39
N ASN A 51 -5.47 12.02 -3.93
CA ASN A 51 -5.47 11.60 -5.34
C ASN A 51 -5.44 10.07 -5.51
N ALA A 52 -5.25 9.30 -4.43
CA ALA A 52 -5.26 7.84 -4.47
C ALA A 52 -6.68 7.29 -4.58
N THR A 53 -6.98 6.60 -5.69
CA THR A 53 -8.12 5.68 -5.73
C THR A 53 -7.66 4.35 -5.13
N ILE A 54 -7.94 4.13 -3.84
CA ILE A 54 -7.48 2.95 -3.06
C ILE A 54 -7.70 1.63 -3.83
N GLU A 55 -8.82 1.52 -4.55
CA GLU A 55 -9.19 0.35 -5.34
C GLU A 55 -8.24 0.10 -6.53
N LYS A 56 -7.85 1.15 -7.27
CA LYS A 56 -6.89 1.04 -8.39
C LYS A 56 -5.46 0.86 -7.88
N SER A 57 -5.15 1.52 -6.77
CA SER A 57 -3.90 1.39 -6.04
C SER A 57 -3.67 -0.06 -5.60
N GLN A 58 -4.67 -0.74 -5.03
CA GLN A 58 -4.53 -2.15 -4.63
C GLN A 58 -4.37 -3.11 -5.82
N VAL A 59 -5.01 -2.85 -6.96
CA VAL A 59 -4.76 -3.62 -8.20
C VAL A 59 -3.29 -3.47 -8.63
N GLY A 60 -2.75 -2.25 -8.65
CA GLY A 60 -1.34 -2.01 -8.97
C GLY A 60 -0.37 -2.63 -7.96
N PHE A 61 -0.67 -2.60 -6.66
CA PHE A 61 0.16 -3.26 -5.65
C PHE A 61 0.16 -4.78 -5.81
N ILE A 62 -0.98 -5.37 -6.13
CA ILE A 62 -1.08 -6.81 -6.43
C ILE A 62 -0.28 -7.13 -7.69
N ASP A 63 -0.42 -6.36 -8.76
CA ASP A 63 0.22 -6.62 -10.05
C ASP A 63 1.74 -6.37 -10.07
N TYR A 64 2.26 -5.41 -9.28
CA TYR A 64 3.67 -5.02 -9.31
C TYR A 64 4.51 -5.51 -8.12
N ILE A 65 3.88 -5.81 -6.97
CA ILE A 65 4.60 -6.15 -5.74
C ILE A 65 4.27 -7.56 -5.24
N VAL A 66 3.03 -8.02 -5.39
CA VAL A 66 2.59 -9.33 -4.86
C VAL A 66 2.67 -10.45 -5.90
N HIS A 67 2.31 -10.17 -7.14
CA HIS A 67 2.37 -11.12 -8.25
C HIS A 67 3.68 -10.94 -9.04
N PRO A 68 4.43 -12.01 -9.34
CA PRO A 68 5.62 -11.93 -10.17
C PRO A 68 5.31 -11.62 -11.65
#